data_AF-A0A954X1G5-F1
#
_entry.id   AF-A0A954X1G5-F1
#
_cell.length_a   1.000
_cell.length_b   1.000
_cell.length_c   1.000
_cell.angle_alpha   90.00
_cell.angle_beta   90.00
_cell.angle_gamma   90.00
#
_symmetry.space_group_name_H-M   'P 1'
#
loop_
_entity.id
_entity.type
_entity.pdbx_description
1 polymer ?
#
loop_
_entity_poly.entity_id
_entity_poly.type
_entity_poly.pdbx_seq_one_letter_code
_entity_poly.pdbx_strand_id
1 'polypeptide(L)'
;RLLRRLLPPASGMECLEAVLRYLFSGASQLSNDVLQAAVVQVFHEEGESLMPTIAEQVFQAGLEKGEQQGIEQGINRGLAHGVLIGKIQLFQQILGQAISSPEELRIKSLEDLAQLLADLEALSHENRN
;
A
#
# COMPACT_ATOMS: atom_id res chain seq x y z
N ARG A 1 25.33 33.50 5.50
CA ARG A 1 24.63 34.71 4.99
C ARG A 1 23.88 34.50 3.65
N LEU A 2 24.04 33.36 2.95
CA LEU A 2 23.40 33.10 1.65
C LEU A 2 21.96 32.53 1.73
N LEU A 3 21.62 31.75 2.77
CA LEU A 3 20.29 31.12 2.91
C LEU A 3 19.14 32.11 3.15
N ARG A 4 19.43 33.30 3.70
CA ARG A 4 18.40 34.29 4.07
C ARG A 4 17.83 35.08 2.88
N ARG A 5 18.40 34.92 1.68
CA ARG A 5 18.12 35.76 0.52
C ARG A 5 17.36 35.02 -0.60
N LEU A 6 17.12 33.72 -0.44
CA LEU A 6 16.45 32.86 -1.42
C LEU A 6 15.13 32.27 -0.94
N LEU A 7 14.80 32.37 0.35
CA LEU A 7 13.50 31.93 0.84
C LEU A 7 12.49 33.10 0.77
N PRO A 8 11.29 32.89 0.19
CA PRO A 8 10.13 33.78 0.39
C PRO A 8 9.87 34.02 1.88
N PRO A 9 8.92 34.89 2.28
CA PRO A 9 8.42 34.90 3.66
C PRO A 9 7.69 33.58 3.93
N ALA A 10 8.50 32.55 4.13
CA ALA A 10 8.10 31.20 4.44
C ALA A 10 8.09 31.10 5.95
N SER A 11 7.02 30.54 6.52
CA SER A 11 6.99 30.23 7.94
C SER A 11 8.22 29.40 8.34
N GLY A 12 8.60 29.42 9.64
CA GLY A 12 9.68 28.56 10.12
C GLY A 12 9.49 27.08 9.74
N MET A 13 8.23 26.67 9.58
CA MET A 13 7.83 25.33 9.13
C MET A 13 8.11 25.10 7.63
N GLU A 14 7.83 26.06 6.75
CA GLU A 14 8.17 25.94 5.33
C GLU A 14 9.69 25.90 5.10
N CYS A 15 10.46 26.62 5.92
CA CYS A 15 11.92 26.51 5.93
C CYS A 15 12.37 25.10 6.32
N LEU A 16 11.81 24.56 7.42
CA LEU A 16 12.14 23.22 7.92
C LEU A 16 11.74 22.13 6.90
N GLU A 17 10.56 22.24 6.29
CA GLU A 17 10.10 21.31 5.25
C GLU A 17 11.05 21.30 4.05
N ALA A 18 11.47 22.47 3.56
CA ALA A 18 12.41 22.58 2.44
C ALA A 18 13.77 21.94 2.78
N VAL A 19 14.27 22.14 4.01
CA VAL A 19 15.51 21.53 4.49
C VAL A 19 15.39 20.02 4.61
N LEU A 20 14.33 19.51 5.25
CA LEU A 20 14.10 18.07 5.39
C LEU A 20 13.94 17.41 4.03
N ARG A 21 13.13 17.98 3.13
CA ARG A 21 12.95 17.47 1.76
C ARG A 21 14.28 17.43 1.02
N TYR A 22 15.13 18.45 1.15
CA TYR A 22 16.47 18.45 0.54
C TYR A 22 17.38 17.36 1.13
N LEU A 23 17.41 17.20 2.45
CA LEU A 23 18.21 16.17 3.12
C LEU A 23 17.79 14.76 2.70
N PHE A 24 16.48 14.47 2.70
CA PHE A 24 15.95 13.15 2.34
C PHE A 24 15.98 12.87 0.83
N SER A 25 15.92 13.90 -0.03
CA SER A 25 15.97 13.72 -1.49
C SER A 25 17.37 13.64 -2.06
N GLY A 26 18.38 14.21 -1.38
CA GLY A 26 19.76 14.30 -1.90
C GLY A 26 20.82 13.52 -1.13
N ALA A 27 20.57 13.08 0.11
CA ALA A 27 21.59 12.41 0.92
C ALA A 27 21.31 10.91 1.05
N SER A 28 21.76 10.13 0.08
CA SER A 28 21.97 8.68 0.22
C SER A 28 23.09 8.30 1.21
N GLN A 29 23.65 9.27 1.94
CA GLN A 29 24.80 9.13 2.84
C GLN A 29 24.57 9.68 4.26
N LEU A 30 23.37 10.22 4.57
CA LEU A 30 23.11 10.65 5.95
C LEU A 30 22.83 9.40 6.79
N SER A 31 23.79 8.97 7.62
CA SER A 31 23.50 7.94 8.63
C SER A 31 22.55 8.51 9.67
N ASN A 32 21.71 7.65 10.23
CA ASN A 32 20.82 8.02 11.33
C ASN A 32 21.60 8.64 12.50
N ASP A 33 22.84 8.20 12.74
CA ASP A 33 23.68 8.72 13.83
C ASP A 33 24.05 10.18 13.64
N VAL A 34 24.35 10.60 12.40
CA VAL A 34 24.68 11.99 12.07
C VAL A 34 23.45 12.88 12.23
N LEU A 35 22.28 12.39 11.79
CA LEU A 35 21.02 13.10 11.96
C LEU A 35 20.65 13.24 13.44
N GLN A 36 20.77 12.15 14.20
CA GLN A 36 20.50 12.13 15.63
C GLN A 36 21.42 13.08 16.40
N ALA A 37 22.73 13.05 16.12
CA ALA A 37 23.68 13.96 16.74
C ALA A 37 23.37 15.44 16.43
N ALA A 38 22.97 15.75 15.19
CA ALA A 38 22.59 17.10 14.80
C ALA A 38 21.30 17.58 15.49
N VAL A 39 20.31 16.70 15.63
CA VAL A 39 19.05 17.01 16.33
C VAL A 39 19.31 17.24 17.83
N VAL A 40 20.07 16.37 18.48
CA VAL A 40 20.46 16.53 19.89
C VAL A 40 21.25 17.83 20.10
N GLN A 41 22.15 18.16 19.16
CA GLN A 41 22.96 19.39 19.25
C GLN A 41 22.13 20.67 19.07
N VAL A 42 21.10 20.65 18.21
CA VAL A 42 20.28 21.83 17.89
C VAL A 42 19.16 22.03 18.90
N PHE A 43 18.53 20.96 19.37
CA PHE A 43 17.34 21.01 20.21
C PHE A 43 17.60 20.71 21.69
N HIS A 44 18.86 20.42 22.09
CA HIS A 44 19.27 20.16 23.47
C HIS A 44 18.22 19.30 24.24
N GLU A 45 17.83 19.67 25.47
CA GLU A 45 16.90 18.91 26.33
C GLU A 45 15.48 18.78 25.76
N GLU A 46 15.02 19.76 24.98
CA GLU A 46 13.68 19.77 24.38
C GLU A 46 13.57 18.76 23.23
N GLY A 47 14.65 18.57 22.48
CA GLY A 47 14.75 17.59 21.40
C GLY A 47 14.81 16.14 21.88
N GLU A 48 15.51 15.87 22.97
CA GLU A 48 15.58 14.52 23.55
C GLU A 48 14.23 14.04 24.12
N SER A 49 13.39 14.94 24.63
CA SER A 49 12.05 14.59 25.12
C SER A 49 11.01 14.43 24.00
N LEU A 50 11.09 15.25 22.94
CA LEU A 50 10.10 15.26 21.86
C LEU A 50 10.40 14.25 20.74
N MET A 51 11.66 13.94 20.46
CA MET A 51 12.02 13.03 19.37
C MET A 51 11.47 11.59 19.53
N PRO A 52 11.52 10.96 20.72
CA PRO A 52 10.93 9.64 20.91
C PRO A 52 9.42 9.64 20.63
N THR A 53 8.69 10.65 21.10
CA THR A 53 7.24 10.73 20.94
C THR A 53 6.82 10.99 19.50
N ILE A 54 7.55 11.85 18.76
CA ILE A 54 7.28 12.08 17.34
C ILE A 54 7.61 10.83 16.50
N ALA A 55 8.73 10.16 16.78
CA ALA A 55 9.12 8.94 16.09
C ALA A 55 8.11 7.80 16.35
N GLU A 56 7.67 7.64 17.60
CA GLU A 56 6.61 6.69 17.99
C GLU A 56 5.30 7.00 17.27
N GLN A 57 4.87 8.26 17.22
CA GLN A 57 3.64 8.67 16.51
C GLN A 57 3.73 8.37 15.01
N VAL A 58 4.85 8.67 14.36
CA VAL A 58 5.05 8.40 12.93
C VAL A 58 5.09 6.90 12.65
N PHE A 59 5.77 6.13 13.50
CA PHE A 59 5.83 4.68 13.38
C PHE A 59 4.45 4.04 13.55
N GLN A 60 3.72 4.47 14.59
CA GLN A 60 2.37 3.99 14.89
C GLN A 60 1.40 4.32 13.74
N ALA A 61 1.43 5.55 13.22
CA ALA A 61 0.63 5.94 12.05
C ALA A 61 0.99 5.11 10.80
N GLY A 62 2.28 4.76 10.65
CA GLY A 62 2.75 3.87 9.59
C GLY A 62 2.19 2.46 9.71
N LEU A 63 2.19 1.89 10.92
CA LEU A 63 1.61 0.57 11.21
C LEU A 63 0.11 0.55 10.96
N GLU A 64 -0.62 1.52 11.50
CA GLU A 64 -2.08 1.64 11.32
C GLU A 64 -2.46 1.76 9.85
N LYS A 65 -1.73 2.58 9.10
CA LYS A 65 -1.94 2.72 7.65
C LYS A 65 -1.62 1.42 6.91
N GLY A 66 -0.54 0.73 7.28
CA GLY A 66 -0.15 -0.54 6.69
C GLY A 66 -1.18 -1.63 6.94
N GLU A 67 -1.69 -1.73 8.17
CA GLU A 67 -2.75 -2.67 8.55
C GLU A 67 -4.04 -2.39 7.78
N GLN A 68 -4.48 -1.13 7.74
CA GLN A 68 -5.69 -0.73 7.01
C GLN A 68 -5.58 -1.08 5.52
N GLN A 69 -4.44 -0.75 4.89
CA GLN A 69 -4.19 -1.08 3.49
C GLN A 69 -4.13 -2.60 3.25
N GLY A 70 -3.52 -3.35 4.15
CA GLY A 70 -3.45 -4.81 4.08
C GLY A 70 -4.82 -5.47 4.16
N ILE A 71 -5.66 -5.03 5.09
CA ILE A 71 -7.04 -5.51 5.26
C ILE A 71 -7.87 -5.18 4.03
N GLU A 72 -7.83 -3.93 3.55
CA GLU A 72 -8.59 -3.51 2.36
C GLU A 72 -8.18 -4.31 1.12
N GLN A 73 -6.88 -4.48 0.87
CA GLN A 73 -6.39 -5.28 -0.25
C GLN A 73 -6.78 -6.76 -0.12
N GLY A 74 -6.69 -7.32 1.09
CA GLY A 74 -7.10 -8.69 1.38
C GLY A 74 -8.58 -8.94 1.13
N ILE A 75 -9.45 -8.05 1.63
CA ILE A 75 -10.90 -8.12 1.42
C ILE A 75 -11.23 -8.00 -0.06
N ASN A 76 -10.66 -7.02 -0.77
CA ASN A 76 -10.94 -6.81 -2.19
C ASN A 76 -10.51 -8.01 -3.04
N ARG A 77 -9.32 -8.56 -2.78
CA ARG A 77 -8.85 -9.79 -3.46
C ARG A 77 -9.75 -10.98 -3.15
N GLY A 78 -10.13 -11.17 -1.88
CA GLY A 78 -11.01 -12.26 -1.46
C GLY A 78 -12.40 -12.19 -2.09
N LEU A 79 -12.99 -10.99 -2.17
CA LEU A 79 -14.28 -10.75 -2.82
C LEU A 79 -14.20 -11.02 -4.32
N ALA A 80 -13.19 -10.50 -5.02
CA ALA A 80 -13.00 -10.75 -6.45
C ALA A 80 -12.86 -12.25 -6.74
N HIS A 81 -12.09 -12.97 -5.91
CA HIS A 81 -11.91 -14.41 -6.01
C HIS A 81 -13.24 -15.15 -5.81
N GLY A 82 -13.99 -14.83 -4.75
CA GLY A 82 -15.28 -15.43 -4.47
C GLY A 82 -16.33 -15.20 -5.56
N VAL A 83 -16.36 -14.00 -6.15
CA VAL A 83 -17.27 -13.67 -7.26
C VAL A 83 -16.94 -14.51 -8.50
N LEU A 84 -15.66 -14.63 -8.87
CA LEU A 84 -15.25 -15.45 -10.01
C LEU A 84 -15.57 -16.93 -9.79
N ILE A 85 -15.25 -17.48 -8.61
CA ILE A 85 -15.58 -18.86 -8.25
C ILE A 85 -17.09 -19.12 -8.40
N GLY A 86 -17.92 -18.24 -7.82
CA GLY A 86 -19.37 -18.39 -7.88
C GLY A 86 -19.91 -18.36 -9.31
N LYS A 87 -19.38 -17.46 -10.16
CA LYS A 87 -19.75 -17.41 -11.58
C LYS A 87 -19.33 -18.66 -12.33
N ILE A 88 -18.10 -19.14 -12.15
CA ILE A 88 -17.59 -20.36 -12.78
C ILE A 88 -18.48 -21.55 -12.44
N GLN A 89 -18.75 -21.76 -11.15
CA GLN A 89 -19.61 -22.87 -10.70
C GLN A 89 -21.03 -22.77 -11.25
N LEU A 90 -21.59 -21.55 -11.30
CA LEU A 90 -22.90 -21.31 -11.90
C LEU A 90 -22.91 -21.67 -13.39
N PHE A 91 -21.92 -21.23 -14.16
CA PHE A 91 -21.82 -21.57 -15.58
C PHE A 91 -21.62 -23.07 -15.80
N GLN A 92 -20.75 -23.72 -15.02
CA GLN A 92 -20.57 -25.17 -15.07
C GLN A 92 -21.90 -25.90 -14.83
N GLN A 93 -22.68 -25.46 -13.83
CA GLN A 93 -24.00 -26.02 -13.55
C GLN A 93 -24.99 -25.83 -14.72
N ILE A 94 -25.04 -24.63 -15.30
CA ILE A 94 -25.95 -24.33 -16.42
C ILE A 94 -25.57 -25.11 -17.68
N LEU A 95 -24.27 -25.31 -17.92
CA LEU A 95 -23.74 -26.07 -19.06
C LEU A 95 -23.77 -27.59 -18.84
N GLY A 96 -24.18 -28.07 -17.66
CA GLY A 96 -24.16 -29.50 -17.31
C GLY A 96 -22.75 -30.09 -17.20
N GLN A 97 -21.74 -29.26 -16.97
CA GLN A 97 -20.36 -29.70 -16.73
C GLN A 97 -20.16 -30.13 -15.27
N ALA A 98 -19.08 -30.88 -15.02
CA ALA A 98 -18.66 -31.18 -13.66
C ALA A 98 -18.33 -29.87 -12.92
N ILE A 99 -19.01 -29.63 -11.79
CA ILE A 99 -18.81 -28.44 -10.97
C ILE A 99 -17.47 -28.58 -10.24
N SER A 100 -16.56 -27.64 -10.47
CA SER A 100 -15.27 -27.59 -9.78
C SER A 100 -15.44 -27.30 -8.30
N SER A 101 -14.61 -27.91 -7.46
CA SER A 101 -14.68 -27.66 -6.01
C SER A 101 -14.19 -26.24 -5.69
N PRO A 102 -14.75 -25.57 -4.67
CA PRO A 102 -14.27 -24.25 -4.25
C PRO A 102 -12.79 -24.25 -3.84
N GLU A 103 -12.28 -25.37 -3.33
CA GLU A 103 -10.89 -25.53 -2.89
C GLU A 103 -9.92 -25.55 -4.09
N GLU A 104 -10.27 -26.27 -5.16
CA GLU A 104 -9.50 -26.29 -6.41
C GLU A 104 -9.47 -24.93 -7.10
N LEU A 105 -10.56 -24.17 -7.02
CA LEU A 105 -10.60 -22.85 -7.62
C LEU A 105 -9.85 -21.82 -6.76
N ARG A 106 -9.88 -21.95 -5.43
CA ARG A 106 -9.18 -21.07 -4.47
C ARG A 106 -7.67 -20.97 -4.69
N ILE A 107 -7.04 -22.05 -5.11
CA ILE A 107 -5.59 -22.09 -5.36
C ILE A 107 -5.18 -21.44 -6.69
N LYS A 108 -6.14 -21.12 -7.57
CA LYS A 108 -5.89 -20.47 -8.86
C LYS A 108 -5.72 -18.97 -8.72
N SER A 109 -4.94 -18.37 -9.61
CA SER A 109 -4.82 -16.91 -9.67
C SER A 109 -6.12 -16.27 -10.16
N LEU A 110 -6.31 -14.97 -9.89
CA LEU A 110 -7.46 -14.22 -10.40
C LEU A 110 -7.50 -14.22 -11.94
N GLU A 111 -6.33 -14.21 -12.58
CA GLU A 111 -6.18 -14.25 -14.04
C GLU A 111 -6.65 -15.60 -14.60
N ASP A 112 -6.21 -16.71 -14.00
CA ASP A 112 -6.65 -18.05 -14.40
C ASP A 112 -8.16 -18.22 -14.24
N LEU A 113 -8.73 -17.72 -13.14
CA LEU A 113 -10.18 -17.77 -12.91
C LEU A 113 -10.94 -16.90 -13.91
N ALA A 114 -10.44 -15.72 -14.24
CA ALA A 114 -11.05 -14.86 -15.24
C ALA A 114 -11.03 -15.50 -16.63
N GLN A 115 -9.93 -16.16 -16.99
CA GLN A 115 -9.81 -16.89 -18.25
C GLN A 115 -10.79 -18.08 -18.29
N LEU A 116 -10.85 -18.88 -17.23
CA LEU A 116 -11.79 -20.00 -17.13
C LEU A 116 -13.25 -19.53 -17.26
N LEU A 117 -13.59 -18.39 -16.64
CA LEU A 117 -14.92 -17.81 -16.77
C LEU A 117 -15.21 -17.38 -18.21
N ALA A 118 -14.26 -16.72 -18.89
CA ALA A 118 -14.41 -16.30 -20.27
C ALA A 118 -14.62 -17.49 -21.22
N ASP A 119 -13.88 -18.58 -21.00
CA ASP A 119 -14.02 -19.81 -21.78
C ASP A 119 -15.42 -20.45 -21.60
N LEU A 120 -15.94 -20.47 -20.36
CA LEU A 120 -17.28 -20.95 -20.05
C LEU A 120 -18.38 -20.06 -20.64
N GLU A 121 -18.20 -18.74 -20.60
CA GLU A 121 -19.12 -17.78 -21.21
C GLU A 121 -19.22 -18.01 -22.72
N ALA A 122 -18.08 -18.19 -23.40
CA ALA A 122 -18.02 -18.50 -24.83
C ALA A 122 -18.78 -19.81 -25.17
N LEU A 123 -18.54 -20.88 -24.41
CA LEU A 123 -19.26 -22.15 -24.59
C LEU A 123 -20.78 -22.01 -24.36
N SER A 124 -21.22 -21.13 -23.45
CA SER A 124 -22.64 -20.86 -23.23
C SER A 124 -23.31 -20.14 -24.38
N HIS A 125 -22.56 -19.29 -25.08
CA HIS A 125 -23.04 -18.60 -26.27
C HIS A 125 -23.11 -19.53 -27.49
N GLU A 126 -22.14 -20.44 -27.65
CA GLU A 126 -22.16 -21.44 -28.72
C GLU A 126 -23.34 -22.42 -28.60
N ASN A 127 -23.64 -22.91 -27.40
CA ASN A 127 -24.76 -23.85 -27.19
C ASN A 127 -26.16 -23.21 -27.31
N ARG A 128 -26.25 -21.88 -27.40
CA ARG A 128 -27.51 -21.14 -27.54
C ARG A 128 -27.87 -20.79 -28.99
N ASN A 129 -26.97 -21.00 -29.94
CA ASN A 129 -27.18 -20.82 -31.38
C ASN A 129 -27.48 -22.16 -32.06
#